data_AF-A0A967ZLC4-F1
#
_entry.id   AF-A0A967ZLC4-F1
#
_cell.length_a   1.000
_cell.length_b   1.000
_cell.length_c   1.000
_cell.angle_alpha   90.00
_cell.angle_beta   90.00
_cell.angle_gamma   90.00
#
_symmetry.space_group_name_H-M   'P 1'
#
loop_
_entity.id
_entity.type
_entity.pdbx_description
1 polymer ?
#
loop_
_entity_poly.entity_id
_entity_poly.type
_entity_poly.pdbx_seq_one_letter_code
_entity_poly.pdbx_strand_id
1 'polypeptide(L)' 'MAELTQRSRRILYATITEYIGTGEPVGSRKLARRYGINLSPATIRNVLA' A
#
# COMPACT_ATOMS: atom_id res chain seq x y z
N MET A 1 -7.87 16.73 11.41
CA MET A 1 -7.19 15.81 10.48
C MET A 1 -7.99 14.52 10.40
N ALA A 2 -8.19 13.98 9.20
CA ALA A 2 -8.84 12.67 9.05
C ALA A 2 -7.88 11.58 9.57
N GLU A 3 -8.31 10.84 10.58
CA GLU A 3 -7.59 9.68 11.12
C GLU A 3 -7.52 8.58 10.04
N LEU A 4 -6.32 8.08 9.78
CA LEU A 4 -6.14 6.96 8.86
C LEU A 4 -6.66 5.68 9.52
N THR A 5 -7.57 4.98 8.84
CA THR A 5 -7.98 3.63 9.27
C THR A 5 -6.76 2.72 9.42
N GLN A 6 -6.83 1.72 10.30
CA GLN A 6 -5.77 0.73 10.47
C GLN A 6 -5.37 0.08 9.13
N ARG A 7 -6.36 -0.14 8.25
CA ARG A 7 -6.14 -0.64 6.89
C ARG A 7 -5.32 0.33 6.05
N SER A 8 -5.68 1.61 6.02
CA SER A 8 -4.95 2.63 5.27
C SER A 8 -3.51 2.78 5.79
N ARG A 9 -3.31 2.73 7.12
CA ARG A 9 -1.97 2.76 7.73
C ARG A 9 -1.10 1.59 7.28
N ARG A 10 -1.64 0.37 7.24
CA ARG A 10 -0.91 -0.83 6.78
C ARG A 10 -0.50 -0.71 5.31
N ILE A 11 -1.40 -0.25 4.44
CA ILE A 11 -1.10 -0.07 3.02
C ILE A 11 -0.03 1.01 2.84
N LEU A 12 -0.19 2.15 3.52
CA LEU A 12 0.77 3.25 3.46
C LEU A 12 2.16 2.83 3.94
N TYR A 13 2.25 2.08 5.05
CA TYR A 13 3.50 1.54 5.56
C TYR A 13 4.19 0.65 4.52
N ALA A 14 3.47 -0.30 3.93
CA ALA A 14 4.00 -1.19 2.90
C ALA A 14 4.51 -0.42 1.66
N THR A 15 3.77 0.61 1.23
CA THR A 15 4.17 1.49 0.12
C THR A 15 5.47 2.23 0.43
N ILE A 16 5.58 2.83 1.61
CA ILE A 16 6.77 3.58 2.03
C ILE A 16 7.97 2.65 2.15
N THR A 17 7.83 1.50 2.81
CA THR A 17 8.91 0.51 2.96
C THR A 17 9.43 0.06 1.58
N GLU A 18 8.53 -0.21 0.65
CA GLU A 18 8.91 -0.65 -0.70
C GLU A 18 9.57 0.48 -1.50
N TYR A 19 9.08 1.72 -1.37
CA TYR A 19 9.66 2.88 -2.04
C TYR A 19 11.06 3.18 -1.51
N ILE A 20 11.26 3.17 -0.18
CA ILE A 20 12.58 3.37 0.44
C ILE A 20 13.55 2.27 0.02
N GLY A 21 13.09 1.02 -0.04
CA GLY A 21 13.94 -0.11 -0.39
C GLY A 21 14.34 -0.18 -1.87
N THR A 22 13.56 0.42 -2.78
CA THR A 22 13.80 0.31 -4.23
C THR A 22 14.11 1.62 -4.93
N GLY A 23 13.71 2.76 -4.35
CA GLY A 23 13.77 4.07 -5.01
C GLY A 23 12.78 4.23 -6.16
N GLU A 24 11.94 3.22 -6.43
CA GLU A 24 11.05 3.18 -7.59
C GLU A 24 9.57 3.33 -7.20
N PRO A 25 8.73 3.91 -8.07
CA PRO A 25 7.28 3.94 -7.87
C PRO A 25 6.70 2.54 -7.60
N VAL A 26 5.84 2.45 -6.57
CA VAL A 26 5.32 1.17 -6.10
C VAL A 26 3.92 0.91 -6.64
N GLY A 27 3.78 -0.15 -7.44
CA GLY A 27 2.49 -0.57 -7.98
C GLY A 27 1.62 -1.37 -7.00
N SER A 28 0.29 -1.20 -7.06
CA SER A 28 -0.65 -1.90 -6.17
C SER A 28 -0.63 -3.44 -6.31
N ARG A 29 -0.31 -3.97 -7.50
CA ARG A 29 -0.10 -5.42 -7.68
C ARG A 29 1.10 -5.95 -6.89
N LYS A 30 2.18 -5.15 -6.84
CA LYS A 30 3.40 -5.48 -6.10
C LYS A 30 3.09 -5.55 -4.60
N LEU A 31 2.34 -4.56 -4.08
CA LEU A 31 1.88 -4.52 -2.69
C LEU A 31 0.98 -5.71 -2.32
N ALA A 32 -0.01 -6.03 -3.16
CA ALA A 32 -0.91 -7.16 -2.92
C ALA A 32 -0.16 -8.49 -2.81
N ARG A 33 0.84 -8.73 -3.67
CA ARG A 33 1.61 -9.98 -3.70
C ARG A 33 2.69 -10.05 -2.63
N ARG A 34 3.46 -8.98 -2.41
CA ARG A 34 4.68 -9.01 -1.59
C ARG A 34 4.42 -8.85 -0.10
N TYR A 35 3.40 -8.08 0.27
CA TYR A 35 3.09 -7.78 1.67
C TYR A 35 1.93 -8.63 2.23
N GLY A 36 1.47 -9.64 1.48
CA GLY A 36 0.36 -10.51 1.90
C GLY A 36 -0.91 -9.73 2.24
N ILE A 37 -1.08 -8.54 1.63
CA ILE A 37 -2.25 -7.71 1.86
C ILE A 37 -3.39 -8.41 1.12
N ASN A 38 -4.32 -8.99 1.88
CA ASN A 38 -5.46 -9.75 1.37
C ASN A 38 -6.53 -8.82 0.75
N LEU A 39 -6.11 -7.94 -0.16
CA LEU A 39 -6.90 -6.94 -0.85
C LEU A 39 -6.54 -6.97 -2.33
N SER A 40 -7.55 -6.71 -3.17
CA SER A 40 -7.30 -6.60 -4.60
C SER A 40 -6.42 -5.37 -4.92
N PRO A 41 -5.65 -5.40 -6.02
CA PRO A 41 -4.92 -4.23 -6.51
C PRO A 41 -5.82 -3.02 -6.81
N ALA A 42 -7.12 -3.22 -7.06
CA ALA A 42 -8.09 -2.14 -7.21
C ALA A 42 -8.42 -1.50 -5.85
N THR A 43 -8.68 -2.32 -4.83
CA THR A 43 -8.93 -1.85 -3.47
C THR A 43 -7.75 -1.07 -2.91
N ILE A 44 -6.52 -1.54 -3.13
CA ILE A 44 -5.31 -0.83 -2.68
C ILE A 44 -5.20 0.55 -3.34
N ARG A 45 -5.49 0.67 -4.65
CA ARG A 45 -5.53 1.96 -5.34
C ARG A 45 -6.57 2.90 -4.72
N ASN A 46 -7.78 2.40 -4.47
CA ASN A 46 -8.86 3.20 -3.87
C ASN A 46 -8.55 3.66 -2.45
N VAL A 47 -7.70 2.94 -1.70
CA VAL A 47 -7.29 3.36 -0.36
C VAL A 47 -6.16 4.39 -0.40
N LEU A 48 -5.40 4.45 -1.51
CA LEU A 48 -4.32 5.42 -1.71
C LEU A 48 -4.74 6.66 -2.52
N ALA A 49 -5.93 6.62 -3.14
CA ALA A 49 -6.55 7.75 -3.83
C ALA A 49 -7.16 8.74 -2.83
#